data_AF-A0A6V7LSP2-F1
#
_entry.id   AF-A0A6V7LSP2-F1
#
_cell.length_a   1.000
_cell.length_b   1.000
_cell.length_c   1.000
_cell.angle_alpha   90.00
_cell.angle_beta   90.00
_cell.angle_gamma   90.00
#
_symmetry.space_group_name_H-M   'P 1'
#
loop_
_entity.id
_entity.type
_entity.pdbx_description
1 polymer ?
#
loop_
_entity_poly.entity_id
_entity_poly.type
_entity_poly.pdbx_seq_one_letter_code
_entity_poly.pdbx_strand_id
1 'polypeptide(L)'
;YGQERATLITKLYNNHRQPIDVILLENIPWYLSVYLHTMKIEQNGHEIEPLTVRYSPGRERLSPYYLELILRLPANSVTKFSIEMDYLFLKWQEYPPDANHGFYMGPATITAMLPIARNYTGLPIDGSTITSSFNASRNGYLVQMRTETILISLPTPDFSMPYNVICLACTAVALAFGPLHNISTKRLVLKHIKEDWRERFVSAIKKTIFRQKDAVEKKEEEKVD
;
A
#
# COMPACT_ATOMS: atom_id res chain seq x y z
N TYR A 1 8.63 12.43 16.76
CA TYR A 1 9.18 11.15 17.23
C TYR A 1 8.51 10.04 16.44
N GLY A 2 9.05 9.73 15.25
CA GLY A 2 8.50 8.69 14.37
C GLY A 2 8.95 7.33 14.86
N GLN A 3 8.01 6.38 14.95
CA GLN A 3 8.28 5.01 15.37
C GLN A 3 8.91 4.26 14.17
N GLU A 4 10.17 4.56 13.86
CA GLU A 4 10.91 3.92 12.75
C GLU A 4 11.30 2.47 13.07
N ARG A 5 11.40 2.12 14.36
CA ARG A 5 11.79 0.80 14.84
C ARG A 5 10.65 0.09 15.54
N ALA A 6 10.48 -1.18 15.20
CA ALA A 6 9.58 -2.12 15.82
C ALA A 6 10.36 -3.29 16.41
N THR A 7 9.76 -4.00 17.35
CA THR A 7 10.35 -5.23 17.93
C THR A 7 9.29 -6.31 17.92
N LEU A 8 9.57 -7.43 17.26
CA LEU A 8 8.74 -8.62 17.35
C LEU A 8 9.12 -9.38 18.61
N ILE A 9 8.13 -9.77 19.42
CA ILE A 9 8.34 -10.49 20.66
C ILE A 9 7.42 -11.71 20.69
N THR A 10 8.00 -12.89 20.84
CA THR A 10 7.26 -14.16 20.98
C THR A 10 7.60 -14.79 22.32
N LYS A 11 6.60 -15.02 23.18
CA LYS A 11 6.78 -15.65 24.50
C LYS A 11 6.24 -17.07 24.49
N LEU A 12 7.11 -18.03 24.80
CA LEU A 12 6.81 -19.45 24.87
C LEU A 12 6.79 -19.90 26.33
N TYR A 13 5.69 -20.54 26.73
CA TYR A 13 5.47 -21.00 28.10
C TYR A 13 5.53 -22.52 28.13
N ASN A 14 6.52 -23.07 28.83
CA ASN A 14 6.58 -24.51 29.11
C ASN A 14 6.11 -24.78 30.54
N ASN A 15 4.82 -25.10 30.71
CA ASN A 15 4.25 -25.50 32.00
C ASN A 15 4.43 -27.00 32.31
N HIS A 16 5.20 -27.72 31.49
CA HIS A 16 5.48 -29.14 31.69
C HIS A 16 6.70 -29.34 32.60
N ARG A 17 6.74 -30.49 33.29
CA ARG A 17 7.82 -30.84 34.24
C ARG A 17 9.12 -31.31 33.57
N GLN A 18 9.14 -31.43 32.25
CA GLN A 18 10.29 -31.85 31.47
C GLN A 18 10.61 -30.79 30.42
N PRO A 19 11.89 -30.68 29.98
CA PRO A 19 12.24 -29.83 28.87
C PRO A 19 11.57 -30.29 27.59
N ILE A 20 11.16 -29.35 26.75
CA ILE A 20 10.54 -29.60 25.45
C ILE A 20 11.32 -28.84 24.39
N ASP A 21 11.76 -29.55 23.36
CA ASP A 21 12.37 -28.95 22.19
C ASP A 21 11.26 -28.51 21.22
N VAL A 22 11.31 -27.25 20.81
CA VAL A 22 10.32 -26.62 19.93
C VAL A 22 11.00 -25.97 18.74
N ILE A 23 10.31 -26.00 17.61
CA ILE A 23 10.70 -25.30 16.38
C ILE A 23 9.82 -24.06 16.27
N LEU A 24 10.43 -22.89 16.33
CA LEU A 24 9.79 -21.60 16.09
C LEU A 24 10.11 -21.16 14.67
N LEU A 25 9.08 -21.08 13.82
CA LEU A 25 9.18 -20.60 12.45
C LEU A 25 8.46 -19.25 12.34
N GLU A 26 9.22 -18.20 12.03
CA GLU A 26 8.75 -16.86 11.73
C GLU A 26 8.81 -16.62 10.21
N ASN A 27 7.69 -16.20 9.63
CA ASN A 27 7.59 -15.82 8.22
C ASN A 27 7.31 -14.32 8.13
N ILE A 28 8.37 -13.54 7.99
CA ILE A 28 8.32 -12.08 8.14
C ILE A 28 8.26 -11.46 6.74
N PRO A 29 7.23 -10.65 6.42
CA PRO A 29 7.10 -10.02 5.11
C PRO A 29 8.32 -9.17 4.71
N TRP A 30 8.60 -9.10 3.41
CA TRP A 30 9.79 -8.41 2.87
C TRP A 30 9.84 -6.92 3.17
N TYR A 31 8.70 -6.28 3.47
CA TYR A 31 8.61 -4.86 3.80
C TYR A 31 8.94 -4.55 5.27
N LEU A 32 9.28 -5.58 6.06
CA LEU A 32 9.85 -5.44 7.39
C LEU A 32 11.31 -5.89 7.31
N SER A 33 12.24 -4.94 7.43
CA SER A 33 13.66 -5.25 7.42
C SER A 33 14.04 -5.81 8.78
N VAL A 34 14.56 -7.04 8.81
CA VAL A 34 14.90 -7.74 10.05
C VAL A 34 16.42 -7.81 10.21
N TYR A 35 16.91 -7.55 11.42
CA TYR A 35 18.33 -7.62 11.73
C TYR A 35 18.64 -8.84 12.59
N LEU A 36 19.23 -9.89 12.01
CA LEU A 36 19.52 -11.12 12.75
C LEU A 36 20.43 -10.90 13.98
N HIS A 37 21.31 -9.89 13.94
CA HIS A 37 22.19 -9.54 15.05
C HIS A 37 21.47 -8.93 16.27
N THR A 38 20.23 -8.47 16.12
CA THR A 38 19.42 -7.94 17.23
C THR A 38 18.54 -9.04 17.86
N MET A 39 18.61 -10.26 17.34
CA MET A 39 17.92 -11.41 17.89
C MET A 39 18.42 -11.71 19.31
N LYS A 40 17.51 -11.73 20.27
CA LYS A 40 17.77 -12.12 21.65
C LYS A 40 16.77 -13.16 22.09
N ILE A 41 17.26 -14.18 22.79
CA ILE A 41 16.41 -15.21 23.39
C ILE A 41 16.70 -15.22 24.88
N GLU A 42 15.71 -14.84 25.68
CA GLU A 42 15.82 -14.72 27.13
C GLU A 42 15.01 -15.84 27.80
N GLN A 43 15.62 -16.53 28.76
CA GLN A 43 14.98 -17.49 29.65
C GLN A 43 15.13 -17.03 31.09
N ASN A 44 14.01 -16.73 31.76
CA ASN A 44 13.98 -16.27 33.16
C ASN A 44 15.01 -15.14 33.47
N GLY A 45 15.29 -14.27 32.50
CA GLY A 45 16.26 -13.16 32.63
C GLY A 45 17.69 -13.46 32.19
N HIS A 46 17.99 -14.69 31.76
CA HIS A 46 19.28 -15.07 31.20
C HIS A 46 19.19 -15.24 29.68
N GLU A 47 20.17 -14.72 28.96
CA GLU A 47 20.26 -14.91 27.51
C GLU A 47 20.74 -16.34 27.20
N ILE A 48 20.08 -16.99 26.24
CA ILE A 48 20.39 -18.34 25.81
C ILE A 48 20.58 -18.40 24.30
N GLU A 49 21.42 -19.33 23.86
CA GLU A 49 21.60 -19.60 22.44
C GLU A 49 20.61 -20.67 21.95
N PRO A 50 20.07 -20.52 20.73
CA PRO A 50 19.23 -21.54 20.11
C PRO A 50 20.08 -22.77 19.74
N LEU A 51 19.47 -23.95 19.72
CA LEU A 51 20.15 -25.19 19.32
C LEU A 51 20.54 -25.17 17.83
N THR A 52 19.71 -24.55 17.00
CA THR A 52 19.95 -24.41 15.57
C THR A 52 19.20 -23.18 15.06
N VAL A 53 19.83 -22.46 14.14
CA VAL A 53 19.24 -21.33 13.43
C VAL A 53 19.32 -21.62 11.94
N ARG A 54 18.17 -21.54 11.27
CA ARG A 54 18.10 -21.52 9.82
C ARG A 54 17.44 -20.22 9.40
N TYR A 55 18.18 -19.44 8.64
CA TYR A 55 17.73 -18.15 8.15
C TYR A 55 17.81 -18.12 6.63
N SER A 56 16.70 -17.73 5.98
CA SER A 56 16.68 -17.36 4.58
C SER A 56 16.34 -15.87 4.49
N PRO A 57 17.24 -15.04 3.93
CA PRO A 57 16.97 -13.61 3.80
C PRO A 57 15.79 -13.36 2.86
N GLY A 58 14.98 -12.38 3.22
CA GLY A 58 13.94 -11.85 2.36
C GLY A 58 14.54 -11.11 1.18
N ARG A 59 13.79 -11.07 0.08
CA ARG A 59 14.11 -10.27 -1.10
C ARG A 59 12.95 -9.32 -1.34
N GLU A 60 13.27 -8.05 -1.42
CA GLU A 60 12.31 -6.98 -1.63
C GLU A 60 11.36 -7.30 -2.82
N ARG A 61 10.04 -7.30 -2.56
CA ARG A 61 8.96 -7.64 -3.52
C ARG A 61 9.00 -9.04 -4.13
N LEU A 62 9.90 -9.92 -3.68
CA LEU A 62 10.07 -11.27 -4.24
C LEU A 62 9.76 -12.36 -3.21
N SER A 63 10.35 -12.28 -2.03
CA SER A 63 10.21 -13.33 -1.01
C SER A 63 10.29 -12.77 0.41
N PRO A 64 9.49 -13.28 1.36
CA PRO A 64 9.61 -12.94 2.77
C PRO A 64 10.91 -13.48 3.38
N TYR A 65 11.22 -13.00 4.58
CA TYR A 65 12.26 -13.57 5.44
C TYR A 65 11.72 -14.83 6.11
N TYR A 66 12.50 -15.91 6.07
CA TYR A 66 12.22 -17.12 6.83
C TYR A 66 13.24 -17.28 7.94
N LEU A 67 12.77 -17.32 9.18
CA LEU A 67 13.59 -17.57 10.35
C LEU A 67 13.05 -18.79 11.09
N GLU A 68 13.84 -19.85 11.14
CA GLU A 68 13.53 -21.09 11.82
C GLU A 68 14.54 -21.32 12.94
N LEU A 69 14.03 -21.47 14.16
CA LEU A 69 14.82 -21.60 15.39
C LEU A 69 14.42 -22.87 16.11
N ILE A 70 15.41 -23.68 16.48
CA ILE A 70 15.18 -24.81 17.39
C ILE A 70 15.55 -24.35 18.80
N LEU A 71 14.57 -24.31 19.69
CA LEU A 71 14.70 -23.83 21.06
C LEU A 71 14.43 -24.99 22.03
N ARG A 72 15.31 -25.16 23.00
CA ARG A 72 15.04 -26.04 24.15
C ARG A 72 14.37 -25.22 25.24
N LEU A 73 13.10 -25.51 25.53
CA LEU A 73 12.35 -24.87 26.60
C LEU A 73 12.50 -25.69 27.90
N PRO A 74 13.18 -25.19 28.94
CA PRO A 74 13.28 -25.88 30.24
C PRO A 74 11.91 -26.12 30.88
N ALA A 75 11.85 -27.07 31.82
CA ALA A 75 10.65 -27.34 32.59
C ALA A 75 10.21 -26.10 33.39
N ASN A 76 8.89 -25.83 33.43
CA ASN A 76 8.28 -24.71 34.16
C ASN A 76 8.97 -23.36 33.90
N SER A 77 9.26 -23.06 32.63
CA SER A 77 9.99 -21.84 32.24
C SER A 77 9.27 -21.04 31.17
N VAL A 78 9.66 -19.76 31.07
CA VAL A 78 9.20 -18.85 30.00
C VAL A 78 10.41 -18.45 29.17
N THR A 79 10.36 -18.75 27.87
CA THR A 79 11.36 -18.33 26.90
C THR A 79 10.80 -17.19 26.07
N LYS A 80 11.49 -16.06 26.04
CA LYS A 80 11.13 -14.88 25.26
C LYS A 80 12.10 -14.74 24.09
N PHE A 81 11.58 -14.88 22.89
CA PHE A 81 12.26 -14.52 21.66
C PHE A 81 11.95 -13.06 21.33
N SER A 82 12.96 -12.29 20.95
CA SER A 82 12.79 -10.91 20.47
C SER A 82 13.75 -10.59 19.34
N ILE A 83 13.29 -9.83 18.35
CA ILE A 83 14.11 -9.35 17.23
C ILE A 83 13.63 -7.97 16.77
N GLU A 84 14.58 -7.08 16.47
CA GLU A 84 14.27 -5.72 16.00
C GLU A 84 14.03 -5.69 14.49
N MET A 85 13.09 -4.84 14.09
CA MET A 85 12.67 -4.66 12.71
C MET A 85 12.46 -3.19 12.37
N ASP A 86 12.75 -2.83 11.13
CA ASP A 86 12.45 -1.50 10.59
C ASP A 86 11.38 -1.59 9.50
N TYR A 87 10.58 -0.53 9.39
CA TYR A 87 9.58 -0.41 8.34
C TYR A 87 10.21 0.09 7.04
N LEU A 88 9.99 -0.64 5.94
CA LEU A 88 10.37 -0.19 4.61
C LEU A 88 9.24 0.64 3.98
N PHE A 89 9.62 1.65 3.20
CA PHE A 89 8.66 2.43 2.42
C PHE A 89 8.14 1.62 1.23
N LEU A 90 6.82 1.47 1.18
CA LEU A 90 6.13 0.86 0.07
C LEU A 90 5.85 1.88 -1.03
N LYS A 91 5.73 1.41 -2.27
CA LYS A 91 5.22 2.25 -3.38
C LYS A 91 3.72 2.44 -3.21
N TRP A 92 3.18 3.53 -3.74
CA TRP A 92 1.74 3.82 -3.66
C TRP A 92 0.84 2.70 -4.22
N GLN A 93 1.31 1.95 -5.21
CA GLN A 93 0.59 0.83 -5.83
C GLN A 93 0.57 -0.44 -4.98
N GLU A 94 1.42 -0.53 -3.95
CA GLU A 94 1.56 -1.71 -3.09
C GLU A 94 0.68 -1.64 -1.85
N TYR A 95 0.12 -0.47 -1.57
CA TYR A 95 -0.84 -0.34 -0.48
C TYR A 95 -2.18 -0.97 -0.88
N PRO A 96 -2.86 -1.64 0.08
CA PRO A 96 -4.26 -2.01 -0.11
C PRO A 96 -5.11 -0.75 -0.34
N PRO A 97 -6.33 -0.88 -0.90
CA PRO A 97 -7.21 0.25 -1.17
C PRO A 97 -7.52 1.09 0.08
N ASP A 98 -7.43 0.49 1.28
CA ASP A 98 -7.43 1.20 2.56
C ASP A 98 -6.06 1.09 3.23
N ALA A 99 -5.23 2.11 3.05
CA ALA A 99 -3.90 2.16 3.64
C ALA A 99 -3.92 2.44 5.15
N ASN A 100 -5.01 3.02 5.69
CA ASN A 100 -5.10 3.37 7.10
C ASN A 100 -5.37 2.15 8.00
N HIS A 101 -5.88 1.07 7.43
CA HIS A 101 -6.11 -0.20 8.12
C HIS A 101 -4.81 -0.90 8.55
N GLY A 102 -3.70 -0.66 7.85
CA GLY A 102 -2.42 -1.33 8.08
C GLY A 102 -2.30 -2.70 7.40
N PHE A 103 -1.19 -3.38 7.68
CA PHE A 103 -0.80 -4.62 7.05
C PHE A 103 -0.82 -5.78 8.04
N TYR A 104 -1.37 -6.91 7.63
CA TYR A 104 -1.33 -8.13 8.42
C TYR A 104 0.01 -8.85 8.24
N MET A 105 0.66 -9.16 9.35
CA MET A 105 1.78 -10.09 9.41
C MET A 105 1.27 -11.48 9.76
N GLY A 106 1.75 -12.48 9.02
CA GLY A 106 1.42 -13.89 9.26
C GLY A 106 1.85 -14.34 10.66
N PRO A 107 1.14 -15.29 11.28
CA PRO A 107 1.48 -15.76 12.61
C PRO A 107 2.75 -16.62 12.58
N ALA A 108 3.48 -16.63 13.68
CA ALA A 108 4.57 -17.56 13.90
C ALA A 108 3.99 -18.99 14.02
N THR A 109 4.72 -19.96 13.49
CA THR A 109 4.38 -21.38 13.62
C THR A 109 5.29 -22.02 14.65
N ILE A 110 4.68 -22.64 15.66
CA ILE A 110 5.39 -23.35 16.72
C ILE A 110 5.10 -24.83 16.55
N THR A 111 6.15 -25.62 16.32
CA THR A 111 6.03 -27.08 16.17
C THR A 111 6.79 -27.76 17.29
N ALA A 112 6.15 -28.69 17.99
CA ALA A 112 6.76 -29.40 19.10
C ALA A 112 6.37 -30.87 19.07
N MET A 113 7.26 -31.73 19.57
CA MET A 113 6.95 -33.12 19.84
C MET A 113 6.64 -33.28 21.33
N LEU A 114 5.35 -33.36 21.67
CA LEU A 114 4.90 -33.44 23.06
C LEU A 114 5.02 -34.88 23.60
N PRO A 115 5.44 -35.07 24.86
CA PRO A 115 5.53 -36.40 25.46
C PRO A 115 4.15 -36.97 25.84
N ILE A 116 3.12 -36.13 25.97
CA ILE A 116 1.78 -36.51 26.42
C ILE A 116 0.73 -35.71 25.64
N ALA A 117 -0.30 -36.38 25.11
CA ALA A 117 -1.41 -35.77 24.37
C ALA A 117 -2.68 -35.70 25.24
N ARG A 118 -2.63 -34.94 26.34
CA ARG A 118 -3.84 -34.61 27.12
C ARG A 118 -4.50 -33.38 26.49
N ASN A 119 -5.77 -33.49 26.10
CA ASN A 119 -6.54 -32.44 25.44
C ASN A 119 -6.08 -32.08 24.02
N TYR A 120 -5.59 -33.06 23.26
CA TYR A 120 -5.28 -32.89 21.84
C TYR A 120 -6.54 -33.13 20.99
N THR A 121 -6.96 -32.13 20.21
CA THR A 121 -8.06 -32.24 19.24
C THR A 121 -7.51 -32.38 17.84
N GLY A 122 -7.04 -33.57 17.49
CA GLY A 122 -6.52 -33.88 16.15
C GLY A 122 -6.50 -35.37 15.87
N LEU A 123 -6.52 -35.75 14.59
CA LEU A 123 -6.36 -37.14 14.18
C LEU A 123 -4.89 -37.55 14.36
N PRO A 124 -4.61 -38.71 14.98
CA PRO A 124 -3.25 -39.23 15.06
C PRO A 124 -2.76 -39.65 13.66
N ILE A 125 -1.44 -39.66 13.44
CA ILE A 125 -0.82 -39.96 12.12
C ILE A 125 -1.24 -41.33 11.57
N ASP A 126 -1.55 -42.26 12.45
CA ASP A 126 -1.82 -43.66 12.17
C ASP A 126 -3.30 -44.06 12.37
N GLY A 127 -4.17 -43.06 12.59
CA GLY A 127 -5.60 -43.27 12.77
C GLY A 127 -6.41 -42.23 11.99
N SER A 128 -7.44 -42.69 11.29
CA SER A 128 -8.32 -41.83 10.49
C SER A 128 -9.65 -41.51 11.16
N THR A 129 -9.91 -42.08 12.35
CA THR A 129 -11.22 -42.02 13.01
C THR A 129 -11.18 -41.12 14.24
N ILE A 130 -12.29 -40.43 14.54
CA ILE A 130 -12.40 -39.56 15.72
C ILE A 130 -12.19 -40.36 17.02
N THR A 131 -12.58 -41.63 17.05
CA THR A 131 -12.33 -42.53 18.17
C THR A 131 -10.85 -42.69 18.49
N SER A 132 -9.99 -42.68 17.46
CA SER A 132 -8.54 -42.77 17.63
C SER A 132 -7.91 -41.50 18.24
N SER A 133 -8.62 -40.38 18.28
CA SER A 133 -8.17 -39.13 18.91
C SER A 133 -8.38 -39.09 20.42
N PHE A 134 -9.30 -39.89 20.97
CA PHE A 134 -9.56 -39.90 22.41
C PHE A 134 -8.45 -40.67 23.14
N ASN A 135 -7.65 -39.96 23.95
CA ASN A 135 -6.56 -40.52 24.75
C ASN A 135 -5.47 -41.24 23.94
N ALA A 136 -5.04 -40.60 22.85
CA ALA A 136 -4.06 -41.19 21.95
C ALA A 136 -2.62 -41.17 22.50
N SER A 137 -2.35 -41.00 23.80
CA SER A 137 -0.99 -40.80 24.38
C SER A 137 0.07 -41.78 23.86
N ARG A 138 1.20 -41.27 23.32
CA ARG A 138 2.31 -42.04 22.72
C ARG A 138 3.66 -41.39 23.05
N ASN A 139 4.73 -42.12 22.77
CA ASN A 139 6.09 -41.57 22.75
C ASN A 139 6.25 -40.59 21.57
N GLY A 140 5.84 -39.35 21.78
CA GLY A 140 6.01 -38.24 20.83
C GLY A 140 4.76 -37.93 20.00
N TYR A 141 4.13 -36.81 20.31
CA TYR A 141 3.01 -36.24 19.57
C TYR A 141 3.40 -34.96 18.85
N LEU A 142 3.36 -34.97 17.52
CA LEU A 142 3.59 -33.76 16.74
C LEU A 142 2.40 -32.81 16.91
N VAL A 143 2.66 -31.64 17.50
CA VAL A 143 1.68 -30.56 17.63
C VAL A 143 2.23 -29.33 16.96
N GLN A 144 1.39 -28.71 16.13
CA GLN A 144 1.68 -27.44 15.48
C GLN A 144 0.67 -26.40 15.96
N MET A 145 1.17 -25.34 16.57
CA MET A 145 0.41 -24.18 17.04
C MET A 145 0.79 -22.95 16.20
N ARG A 146 -0.13 -21.99 16.11
CA ARG A 146 0.12 -20.70 15.46
C ARG A 146 -0.13 -19.58 16.48
N THR A 147 0.70 -18.55 16.44
CA THR A 147 0.48 -17.35 17.26
C THR A 147 -0.67 -16.51 16.67
N GLU A 148 -0.97 -15.41 17.32
CA GLU A 148 -1.85 -14.39 16.75
C GLU A 148 -1.19 -13.69 15.54
N THR A 149 -2.03 -13.24 14.60
CA THR A 149 -1.61 -12.37 13.51
C THR A 149 -1.42 -10.95 14.03
N ILE A 150 -0.31 -10.31 13.67
CA ILE A 150 0.00 -8.96 14.12
C ILE A 150 -0.44 -7.97 13.05
N LEU A 151 -1.09 -6.87 13.45
CA LEU A 151 -1.42 -5.75 12.58
C LEU A 151 -0.35 -4.68 12.68
N ILE A 152 0.20 -4.27 11.54
CA ILE A 152 1.31 -3.33 11.44
C ILE A 152 0.86 -2.08 10.70
N SER A 153 0.93 -0.93 11.36
CA SER A 153 0.70 0.37 10.73
C SER A 153 1.99 0.89 10.12
N LEU A 154 2.14 0.73 8.81
CA LEU A 154 3.24 1.35 8.06
C LEU A 154 2.97 2.86 7.90
N PRO A 155 4.01 3.70 7.78
CA PRO A 155 3.81 5.12 7.45
C PRO A 155 3.11 5.23 6.10
N THR A 156 1.89 5.76 6.10
CA THR A 156 1.08 5.90 4.88
C THR A 156 1.54 7.12 4.10
N PRO A 157 1.84 7.01 2.79
CA PRO A 157 2.13 8.16 1.96
C PRO A 157 0.85 8.96 1.71
N ASP A 158 0.99 10.21 1.32
CA ASP A 158 -0.14 11.05 0.93
C ASP A 158 -0.74 10.57 -0.40
N PHE A 159 -1.83 9.80 -0.33
CA PHE A 159 -2.57 9.33 -1.52
C PHE A 159 -3.34 10.45 -2.23
N SER A 160 -3.53 11.61 -1.60
CA SER A 160 -4.29 12.71 -2.18
C SER A 160 -3.50 13.48 -3.25
N MET A 161 -2.17 13.56 -3.12
CA MET A 161 -1.33 14.27 -4.10
C MET A 161 -1.44 13.68 -5.52
N PRO A 162 -1.23 12.36 -5.74
CA PRO A 162 -1.45 11.77 -7.07
C PRO A 162 -2.88 11.94 -7.57
N TYR A 163 -3.88 11.82 -6.69
CA TYR A 163 -5.29 11.98 -7.07
C TYR A 163 -5.56 13.38 -7.62
N ASN A 164 -5.09 14.42 -6.92
CA ASN A 164 -5.25 15.81 -7.34
C ASN A 164 -4.59 16.07 -8.70
N VAL A 165 -3.41 15.47 -8.93
CA VAL A 165 -2.69 15.57 -10.22
C VAL A 165 -3.47 14.88 -11.34
N ILE A 166 -4.04 13.69 -11.09
CA ILE A 166 -4.85 12.95 -12.06
C ILE A 166 -6.11 13.75 -12.42
N CYS A 167 -6.79 14.34 -11.43
CA CYS A 167 -7.95 15.20 -11.68
C CYS A 167 -7.60 16.43 -12.54
N LEU A 168 -6.47 17.08 -12.26
CA LEU A 168 -5.98 18.21 -13.06
C LEU A 168 -5.61 17.79 -14.49
N ALA A 169 -4.90 16.68 -14.66
CA ALA A 169 -4.54 16.17 -15.98
C ALA A 169 -5.79 15.78 -16.80
N CYS A 170 -6.75 15.09 -16.17
CA CYS A 170 -8.01 14.70 -16.81
C CYS A 170 -8.82 15.92 -17.26
N THR A 171 -8.92 16.96 -16.42
CA THR A 171 -9.59 18.21 -16.79
C THR A 171 -8.89 18.94 -17.92
N ALA A 172 -7.55 19.02 -17.91
CA ALA A 172 -6.78 19.60 -19.01
C ALA A 172 -7.01 18.86 -20.34
N VAL A 173 -7.01 17.52 -20.31
CA VAL A 173 -7.28 16.68 -21.49
C VAL A 173 -8.72 16.88 -21.99
N ALA A 174 -9.71 16.94 -21.08
CA ALA A 174 -11.10 17.18 -21.45
C ALA A 174 -11.30 18.55 -22.12
N LEU A 175 -10.64 19.60 -21.62
CA LEU A 175 -10.68 20.94 -22.22
C LEU A 175 -9.98 20.98 -23.59
N ALA A 176 -8.87 20.25 -23.75
CA ALA A 176 -8.13 20.20 -25.00
C ALA A 176 -8.82 19.35 -26.08
N PHE A 177 -9.60 18.34 -25.68
CA PHE A 177 -10.24 17.40 -26.60
C PHE A 177 -11.18 18.08 -27.60
N GLY A 178 -12.01 19.04 -27.14
CA GLY A 178 -12.94 19.76 -28.01
C GLY A 178 -12.24 20.48 -29.18
N PRO A 179 -11.29 21.40 -28.89
CA PRO A 179 -10.50 22.06 -29.93
C PRO A 179 -9.72 21.09 -30.83
N LEU A 180 -9.05 20.08 -30.26
CA LEU A 180 -8.28 19.10 -31.03
C LEU A 180 -9.17 18.28 -31.97
N HIS A 181 -10.33 17.85 -31.49
CA HIS A 181 -11.31 17.12 -32.31
C HIS A 181 -11.87 18.00 -33.43
N ASN A 182 -12.13 19.28 -33.14
CA ASN A 182 -12.63 20.24 -34.11
C ASN A 182 -11.60 20.51 -35.23
N ILE A 183 -10.32 20.69 -34.90
CA ILE A 183 -9.24 20.90 -35.88
C ILE A 183 -9.03 19.63 -36.72
N SER A 184 -9.03 18.46 -36.09
CA SER A 184 -8.73 17.20 -36.79
C SER A 184 -9.87 16.73 -37.70
N THR A 185 -11.13 17.09 -37.38
CA THR A 185 -12.32 16.57 -38.09
C THR A 185 -12.94 17.59 -39.05
N LYS A 186 -12.80 18.90 -38.81
CA LYS A 186 -13.36 19.90 -39.75
C LYS A 186 -12.47 20.08 -40.97
N ARG A 187 -13.06 19.89 -42.14
CA ARG A 187 -12.50 20.34 -43.42
C ARG A 187 -12.44 21.87 -43.43
N LEU A 188 -11.24 22.43 -43.48
CA LEU A 188 -11.04 23.87 -43.62
C LEU A 188 -11.59 24.32 -44.98
N VAL A 189 -12.76 24.97 -44.98
CA VAL A 189 -13.32 25.59 -46.19
C VAL A 189 -12.84 27.03 -46.24
N LEU A 190 -12.03 27.32 -47.24
CA LEU A 190 -11.47 28.65 -47.50
C LEU A 190 -12.61 29.56 -47.98
N LYS A 191 -13.18 30.35 -47.08
CA LYS A 191 -14.21 31.34 -47.44
C LYS A 191 -13.50 32.58 -47.98
N HIS A 192 -13.57 32.79 -49.29
CA HIS A 192 -13.10 34.02 -49.91
C HIS A 192 -13.92 35.20 -49.37
N ILE A 193 -13.28 36.07 -48.59
CA ILE A 193 -13.86 37.33 -48.15
C ILE A 193 -13.88 38.24 -49.39
N LYS A 194 -15.06 38.42 -49.99
CA LYS A 194 -15.27 39.56 -50.90
C LYS A 194 -15.26 40.81 -50.02
N GLU A 195 -14.29 41.68 -50.23
CA GLU A 195 -14.17 42.96 -49.54
C GLU A 195 -15.37 43.87 -49.90
N ASP A 196 -16.40 43.86 -49.05
CA ASP A 196 -17.43 44.93 -48.99
C ASP A 196 -16.86 46.24 -48.41
N TRP A 197 -15.53 46.41 -48.42
CA TRP A 197 -14.89 47.66 -48.02
C TRP A 197 -15.28 48.80 -48.96
N ARG A 198 -15.44 48.50 -50.26
CA ARG A 198 -15.88 49.48 -51.27
C ARG A 198 -17.28 50.01 -51.00
N GLU A 199 -18.23 49.15 -50.62
CA GLU A 199 -19.61 49.60 -50.32
C GLU A 199 -19.68 50.43 -49.03
N ARG A 200 -18.91 50.05 -48.00
CA ARG A 200 -18.81 50.83 -46.76
C ARG A 200 -18.14 52.19 -46.99
N PHE A 201 -17.08 52.26 -47.80
CA PHE A 201 -16.44 53.53 -48.15
C PHE A 201 -17.34 54.45 -49.00
N VAL A 202 -18.00 53.89 -50.01
CA VAL A 202 -18.92 54.66 -50.87
C VAL A 202 -20.08 55.20 -50.04
N SER A 203 -20.66 54.40 -49.13
CA SER A 203 -21.73 54.89 -48.23
C SER A 203 -21.26 56.00 -47.29
N ALA A 204 -20.02 55.93 -46.76
CA ALA A 204 -19.45 56.95 -45.88
C ALA A 204 -19.16 58.27 -46.61
N ILE A 205 -18.66 58.20 -47.85
CA ILE A 205 -18.42 59.37 -48.70
C ILE A 205 -19.77 60.01 -49.09
N LYS A 206 -20.76 59.21 -49.50
CA LYS A 206 -22.10 59.73 -49.86
C LYS A 206 -22.77 60.44 -48.69
N LYS A 207 -22.62 59.92 -47.47
CA LYS A 207 -23.16 60.53 -46.24
C LYS A 207 -22.48 61.86 -45.90
N THR A 208 -21.17 61.97 -46.14
CA THR A 208 -20.41 63.20 -45.92
C THR A 208 -20.74 64.28 -46.96
N ILE A 209 -20.91 63.89 -48.23
CA ILE A 209 -21.31 64.80 -49.31
C ILE A 209 -22.75 65.31 -49.10
N PHE A 210 -23.69 64.44 -48.71
CA PHE A 210 -25.06 64.88 -48.39
C PHE A 210 -25.08 65.85 -47.20
N ARG A 211 -24.31 65.57 -46.16
CA ARG A 211 -24.21 66.46 -44.99
C ARG A 211 -23.56 67.81 -45.31
N GLN A 212 -22.69 67.88 -46.32
CA GLN A 212 -22.15 69.13 -46.83
C GLN A 212 -23.16 69.90 -47.70
N LYS A 213 -23.99 69.19 -48.47
CA LYS A 213 -25.02 69.81 -49.32
C LYS A 213 -26.12 70.47 -48.47
N ASP A 214 -26.60 69.78 -47.43
CA ASP A 214 -27.59 70.32 -46.48
C ASP A 214 -27.04 71.52 -45.67
N ALA A 215 -25.72 71.60 -45.47
CA ALA A 215 -25.06 72.70 -44.77
C ALA A 215 -24.81 73.93 -45.68
N VAL A 216 -24.80 73.74 -47.00
CA VAL A 216 -24.68 74.83 -47.99
C VAL A 216 -26.06 75.42 -48.29
N GLU A 217 -27.10 74.60 -48.42
CA GLU A 217 -28.50 75.06 -48.61
C GLU A 217 -28.96 75.92 -47.43
N LYS A 218 -28.63 75.52 -46.18
CA LYS A 218 -28.92 76.34 -44.99
C LYS A 218 -28.16 77.68 -44.91
N LYS A 219 -27.02 77.82 -45.61
CA LYS A 219 -26.26 79.08 -45.64
C LYS A 219 -26.71 80.04 -46.74
N GLU A 220 -27.44 79.56 -47.75
CA GLU A 220 -28.03 80.41 -48.77
C GLU A 220 -29.37 81.00 -48.31
N GLU A 221 -30.14 80.29 -47.48
CA GLU A 221 -31.37 80.84 -46.86
C GLU A 221 -31.08 81.94 -45.80
N GLU A 222 -29.94 81.88 -45.08
CA GLU A 222 -29.55 82.90 -44.08
C GLU A 222 -28.94 84.19 -44.67
N LYS A 223 -28.78 84.28 -46.01
CA LYS A 223 -28.21 85.46 -46.71
C LYS A 223 -29.24 86.29 -47.48
N VAL A 224 -30.52 85.92 -47.43
CA VAL A 224 -31.64 86.65 -48.01
C VAL A 224 -32.63 86.97 -46.90
N ASP A 225 -32.17 87.70 -45.87
CA ASP A 225 -32.97 88.47 -44.91
C ASP A 225 -32.07 89.53 -44.25
#